data_AF-A0AAV0CUB5-F1
#
_entry.id   AF-A0AAV0CUB5-F1
#
_cell.length_a   1.000
_cell.length_b   1.000
_cell.length_c   1.000
_cell.angle_alpha   90.00
_cell.angle_beta   90.00
_cell.angle_gamma   90.00
#
_symmetry.space_group_name_H-M   'P 1'
#
loop_
_entity.id
_entity.type
_entity.pdbx_description
1 polymer ?
#
loop_
_entity_poly.entity_id
_entity_poly.type
_entity_poly.pdbx_seq_one_letter_code
_entity_poly.pdbx_strand_id
1 'polypeptide(L)'
;MYAAYIRHDRIKVLAAIVKKMPRTFVFTNNVQKPAWDVILVDEQCIPIPFTMWEEFITRHGCEIDKCLEAGDFPLILINRAGINIFQGLTLSTRFDCHVELHPQGERSFRLKNW
;
A
#
# COMPACT_ATOMS: atom_id res chain seq x y z
N MET A 1 3.04 -14.36 14.10
CA MET A 1 3.83 -14.35 12.85
C MET A 1 4.25 -12.95 12.37
N TYR A 2 3.65 -11.84 12.86
CA TYR A 2 4.09 -10.47 12.54
C TYR A 2 5.27 -9.94 13.37
N ALA A 3 5.61 -10.58 14.50
CA ALA A 3 6.72 -10.16 15.35
C ALA A 3 8.12 -10.28 14.67
N ALA A 4 8.25 -11.15 13.67
CA ALA A 4 9.48 -11.28 12.89
C ALA A 4 9.69 -10.13 11.88
N TYR A 5 8.60 -9.49 11.44
CA TYR A 5 8.65 -8.36 10.50
C TYR A 5 9.19 -7.08 11.17
N ILE A 6 8.92 -6.89 12.46
CA ILE A 6 9.34 -5.70 13.24
C ILE A 6 10.88 -5.60 13.34
N ARG A 7 11.61 -6.70 13.16
CA ARG A 7 13.06 -6.76 13.36
C ARG A 7 13.88 -6.46 12.11
N HIS A 8 13.26 -6.39 10.93
CA HIS A 8 13.96 -6.10 9.68
C HIS A 8 13.49 -4.76 9.12
N ASP A 9 14.42 -3.82 9.07
CA ASP A 9 14.29 -2.44 8.57
C ASP A 9 13.86 -2.33 7.08
N ARG A 10 13.49 -3.45 6.44
CA ARG A 10 13.21 -3.57 5.01
C ARG A 10 12.20 -4.67 4.74
N ILE A 11 10.92 -4.32 4.77
CA ILE A 11 9.82 -5.26 4.49
C ILE A 11 9.40 -5.16 3.05
N LYS A 12 9.23 -6.32 2.43
CA LYS A 12 8.67 -6.47 1.08
C LYS A 12 7.25 -7.01 1.21
N VAL A 13 6.27 -6.25 0.76
CA VAL A 13 4.85 -6.61 0.76
C VAL A 13 4.36 -6.68 -0.68
N LEU A 14 3.75 -7.79 -1.07
CA LEU A 14 3.02 -7.92 -2.32
C LEU A 14 1.55 -8.04 -1.97
N ALA A 15 0.70 -7.17 -2.50
CA ALA A 15 -0.72 -7.17 -2.18
C ALA A 15 -1.56 -6.65 -3.34
N ALA A 16 -2.86 -6.94 -3.32
CA ALA A 16 -3.84 -6.31 -4.20
C ALA A 16 -4.47 -5.11 -3.50
N ILE A 17 -4.66 -4.00 -4.22
CA ILE A 17 -5.43 -2.86 -3.72
C ILE A 17 -6.91 -3.14 -3.96
N VAL A 18 -7.67 -3.29 -2.88
CA VAL A 18 -9.10 -3.65 -2.97
C VAL A 18 -10.01 -2.44 -2.82
N LYS A 19 -9.56 -1.45 -2.04
CA LYS A 19 -10.38 -0.27 -1.76
C LYS A 19 -9.55 0.96 -1.48
N LYS A 20 -9.97 2.08 -2.04
CA LYS A 20 -9.53 3.42 -1.64
C LYS A 20 -10.49 4.00 -0.61
N MET A 21 -9.95 4.56 0.47
CA MET A 21 -10.73 5.27 1.48
C MET A 21 -10.90 6.73 1.08
N PRO A 22 -11.98 7.41 1.54
CA PRO A 22 -12.29 8.78 1.13
C PRO A 22 -11.30 9.83 1.65
N ARG A 23 -10.33 9.45 2.49
CA ARG A 23 -9.35 10.37 3.06
C ARG A 23 -8.30 10.71 2.02
N THR A 24 -8.16 12.01 1.75
CA THR A 24 -7.25 12.56 0.73
C THR A 24 -6.17 13.48 1.29
N PHE A 25 -6.35 14.02 2.50
CA PHE A 25 -5.40 14.94 3.15
C PHE A 25 -5.29 14.73 4.65
N VAL A 26 -4.10 14.98 5.20
CA VAL A 26 -3.82 15.06 6.64
C VAL A 26 -3.21 16.41 6.94
N PHE A 27 -3.77 17.13 7.91
CA PHE A 27 -3.16 18.35 8.42
C PHE A 27 -2.04 17.97 9.39
N THR A 28 -0.81 18.36 9.06
CA THR A 28 0.35 18.22 9.94
C THR A 28 1.05 19.57 10.03
N ASN A 29 1.25 20.11 11.24
CA ASN A 29 1.93 21.39 11.47
C ASN A 29 1.37 22.55 10.63
N ASN A 30 0.03 22.69 10.55
CA ASN A 30 -0.68 23.68 9.73
C ASN A 30 -0.44 23.57 8.21
N VAL A 31 0.18 22.48 7.73
CA VAL A 31 0.35 22.19 6.30
C VAL A 31 -0.54 21.00 5.95
N GLN A 32 -1.31 21.13 4.88
CA GLN A 32 -2.05 20.01 4.29
C GLN A 32 -1.09 19.13 3.53
N LYS A 33 -0.98 17.87 3.95
CA LYS A 33 -0.22 16.84 3.24
C LYS A 33 -1.20 15.87 2.57
N PRO A 34 -1.13 15.66 1.25
CA PRO A 34 -1.94 14.66 0.58
C PRO A 34 -1.57 13.27 1.09
N ALA A 35 -2.58 12.53 1.53
CA ALA A 35 -2.46 11.16 2.03
C ALA A 35 -3.66 10.35 1.56
N TRP A 36 -3.40 9.20 0.96
CA TRP A 36 -4.44 8.24 0.57
C TRP A 36 -4.38 7.04 1.48
N ASP A 37 -5.47 6.79 2.18
CA ASP A 37 -5.66 5.54 2.90
C ASP A 37 -6.27 4.52 1.93
N VAL A 38 -5.61 3.37 1.77
CA VAL A 38 -6.08 2.26 0.93
C VAL A 38 -6.04 0.96 1.72
N ILE A 39 -6.87 0.00 1.34
CA ILE A 39 -6.85 -1.34 1.92
C ILE A 39 -6.16 -2.27 0.94
N LEU A 40 -5.08 -2.86 1.43
CA LEU A 40 -4.32 -3.90 0.75
C LEU A 40 -4.80 -5.27 1.22
N VAL A 41 -4.81 -6.25 0.34
CA VAL A 41 -5.04 -7.65 0.68
C VAL A 41 -3.85 -8.47 0.19
N ASP A 42 -3.20 -9.16 1.12
CA ASP A 42 -2.08 -10.08 0.84
C ASP A 42 -2.60 -11.48 0.46
N GLU A 43 -1.70 -12.39 0.05
CA GLU A 43 -1.95 -13.81 -0.28
C GLU A 43 -2.73 -14.55 0.82
N GLN A 44 -2.64 -14.08 2.07
CA GLN A 44 -3.33 -14.67 3.22
C GLN A 44 -4.76 -14.15 3.43
N CYS A 45 -5.30 -13.33 2.52
CA CYS A 45 -6.63 -12.71 2.61
C CYS A 45 -6.77 -11.73 3.79
N ILE A 46 -5.64 -11.25 4.33
CA ILE A 46 -5.64 -10.36 5.49
C ILE A 46 -5.70 -8.91 4.98
N PRO A 47 -6.71 -8.12 5.36
CA PRO A 47 -6.78 -6.71 5.01
C PRO A 47 -5.77 -5.92 5.85
N ILE A 48 -4.90 -5.17 5.16
CA ILE A 48 -3.86 -4.35 5.77
C ILE A 48 -4.13 -2.90 5.36
N PRO A 49 -4.44 -2.00 6.31
CA PRO A 49 -4.51 -0.57 6.03
C PRO A 49 -3.14 -0.04 5.61
N PHE A 50 -3.12 0.70 4.49
CA PHE A 50 -1.93 1.30 3.94
C PHE A 50 -2.15 2.79 3.66
N THR A 51 -1.29 3.64 4.20
CA THR A 51 -1.29 5.08 3.93
C THR A 51 -0.19 5.41 2.93
N MET A 52 -0.60 5.87 1.75
CA MET A 52 0.28 6.42 0.72
C MET A 52 0.40 7.93 0.88
N TRP A 53 1.62 8.46 0.78
CA TRP A 53 1.91 9.88 1.01
C TRP A 53 2.43 10.57 -0.25
N GLU A 54 2.00 11.83 -0.44
CA GLU A 54 2.63 12.82 -1.32
C GLU A 54 3.04 12.30 -2.70
N GLU A 55 4.35 12.17 -2.96
CA GLU A 55 4.93 11.82 -4.25
C GLU A 55 4.39 10.49 -4.81
N PHE A 56 4.14 9.51 -3.93
CA PHE A 56 3.62 8.22 -4.34
C PHE A 56 2.19 8.31 -4.87
N ILE A 57 1.38 9.23 -4.32
CA ILE A 57 0.02 9.50 -4.82
C ILE A 57 0.10 10.12 -6.21
N THR A 58 0.97 11.12 -6.41
CA THR A 58 1.12 11.76 -7.72
C THR A 58 1.63 10.78 -8.78
N ARG A 59 2.54 9.87 -8.41
CA ARG A 59 3.17 8.94 -9.34
C ARG A 59 2.31 7.73 -9.69
N HIS A 60 1.62 7.15 -8.71
CA HIS A 60 0.90 5.87 -8.86
C HIS A 60 -0.62 6.01 -8.70
N GLY A 61 -1.10 7.12 -8.13
CA GLY A 61 -2.50 7.28 -7.77
C GLY A 61 -3.45 7.32 -8.97
N CYS A 62 -3.05 7.93 -10.09
CA CYS A 62 -3.88 7.97 -11.31
C CYS A 62 -4.11 6.57 -11.91
N GLU A 63 -3.09 5.72 -11.88
CA GLU A 63 -3.21 4.33 -12.36
C GLU A 63 -4.07 3.49 -11.42
N ILE A 64 -3.87 3.64 -10.11
CA ILE A 64 -4.70 2.97 -9.09
C ILE A 64 -6.17 3.36 -9.22
N ASP A 65 -6.48 4.65 -9.37
CA ASP A 65 -7.86 5.12 -9.53
C ASP A 65 -8.50 4.56 -10.79
N LYS A 66 -7.79 4.55 -11.93
CA LYS A 66 -8.29 3.95 -13.18
C LYS A 66 -8.60 2.47 -13.05
N CYS A 67 -7.73 1.71 -12.39
CA CYS A 67 -7.97 0.28 -12.17
C CYS A 67 -9.19 0.06 -11.27
N LEU A 68 -9.28 0.79 -10.16
CA LEU A 68 -10.42 0.70 -9.24
C LEU A 68 -11.74 1.12 -9.89
N GLU A 69 -11.75 2.16 -10.72
CA GLU A 69 -12.92 2.59 -11.50
C GLU A 69 -13.34 1.56 -12.55
N ALA A 70 -12.37 0.86 -13.15
CA ALA A 70 -12.63 -0.24 -14.08
C ALA A 70 -13.11 -1.53 -13.39
N GLY A 71 -13.15 -1.56 -12.05
CA GLY A 71 -13.48 -2.75 -11.26
C GLY A 71 -12.35 -3.79 -11.22
N ASP A 72 -11.12 -3.40 -11.56
CA ASP A 72 -9.93 -4.24 -11.44
C ASP A 72 -9.18 -3.91 -10.14
N PHE A 73 -8.44 -4.90 -9.63
CA PHE A 73 -7.69 -4.80 -8.38
C PHE A 73 -6.19 -4.77 -8.70
N PRO A 74 -5.56 -3.58 -8.75
CA PRO A 74 -4.16 -3.48 -9.14
C PRO A 74 -3.27 -4.13 -8.08
N LEU A 75 -2.27 -4.86 -8.56
CA LEU A 75 -1.25 -5.46 -7.71
C LEU A 75 -0.16 -4.44 -7.40
N ILE A 76 0.22 -4.35 -6.13
CA ILE A 76 1.26 -3.45 -5.65
C ILE A 76 2.34 -4.25 -4.93
N LEU A 77 3.59 -3.95 -5.27
CA LEU A 77 4.76 -4.41 -4.54
C LEU A 77 5.40 -3.23 -3.83
N ILE A 78 5.52 -3.33 -2.51
CA ILE A 78 6.06 -2.28 -1.66
C ILE A 78 7.30 -2.84 -0.99
N ASN A 79 8.45 -2.24 -1.27
CA ASN A 79 9.70 -2.52 -0.58
C ASN A 79 10.00 -1.41 0.43
N ARG A 80 10.46 -1.81 1.62
CA ARG A 80 10.74 -0.93 2.77
C ARG A 80 9.53 -0.11 3.22
N ALA A 81 8.37 -0.76 3.28
CA ALA A 81 7.19 -0.15 3.88
C ALA A 81 7.46 0.21 5.35
N GLY A 82 7.02 1.39 5.78
CA GLY A 82 6.97 1.72 7.20
C GLY A 82 5.86 0.92 7.87
N ILE A 83 6.15 0.26 8.98
CA ILE A 83 5.12 -0.35 9.81
C ILE A 83 4.78 0.58 10.95
N ASN A 84 3.48 0.70 11.23
CA ASN A 84 2.99 1.14 12.51
C ASN A 84 2.13 0.04 13.13
N ILE A 85 2.26 -0.16 14.44
CA ILE A 85 1.56 -1.22 15.21
C ILE A 85 0.61 -0.63 16.26
N PHE A 86 0.55 0.69 16.37
CA PHE A 86 -0.10 1.39 17.48
C PHE A 86 -1.61 1.10 17.58
N GLN A 87 -2.30 0.85 16.46
CA GLN A 87 -3.72 0.49 16.41
C GLN A 87 -3.96 -0.83 15.65
N GLY A 88 -2.98 -1.73 15.69
CA GLY A 88 -2.91 -2.87 14.78
C GLY A 88 -1.88 -2.64 13.68
N LEU A 89 -1.68 -3.65 12.82
CA LEU A 89 -0.70 -3.59 11.74
C LEU A 89 -1.19 -2.64 10.64
N THR A 90 -0.55 -1.50 10.52
CA THR A 90 -0.74 -0.57 9.40
C THR A 90 0.58 -0.34 8.69
N LEU A 91 0.49 -0.12 7.39
CA LEU A 91 1.63 0.16 6.54
C LEU A 91 1.57 1.63 6.10
N SER A 92 2.72 2.24 5.88
CA SER A 92 2.81 3.59 5.33
C SER A 92 4.01 3.74 4.40
N THR A 93 3.88 4.54 3.35
CA THR A 93 5.05 4.91 2.54
C THR A 93 6.03 5.75 3.36
N ARG A 94 7.32 5.49 3.19
CA ARG A 94 8.43 6.28 3.74
C ARG A 94 9.22 6.89 2.58
N PHE A 95 10.08 7.87 2.86
CA PHE A 95 10.93 8.50 1.83
C PHE A 95 11.84 7.50 1.10
N ASP A 96 12.22 6.40 1.76
CA ASP A 96 13.09 5.36 1.22
C ASP A 96 12.33 4.12 0.71
N CYS A 97 10.99 4.17 0.66
CA CYS A 97 10.21 3.04 0.16
C CYS A 97 10.17 3.03 -1.37
N HIS A 98 10.19 1.83 -1.94
CA HIS A 98 10.01 1.64 -3.38
C HIS A 98 8.66 0.98 -3.62
N VAL A 99 7.80 1.64 -4.39
CA VAL A 99 6.49 1.15 -4.78
C VAL A 99 6.53 0.80 -6.25
N GLU A 100 6.04 -0.39 -6.59
CA GLU A 100 5.93 -0.87 -7.96
C GLU A 100 4.51 -1.37 -8.19
N LEU A 101 3.86 -0.88 -9.25
CA LEU A 101 2.56 -1.36 -9.68
C LEU A 101 2.74 -2.47 -10.71
N HIS A 102 1.86 -3.46 -10.67
CA HIS A 102 1.86 -4.62 -11.56
C HIS A 102 3.23 -5.32 -11.67
N PRO A 103 3.83 -5.71 -10.52
CA PRO A 103 5.10 -6.43 -10.52
C PRO A 103 5.01 -7.70 -11.37
N GLN A 104 5.95 -7.91 -12.29
CA GLN A 104 6.02 -9.13 -13.09
C GLN A 104 6.65 -10.25 -12.25
N GLY A 105 5.91 -11.32 -11.98
CA GLY A 105 6.42 -12.45 -11.21
C GLY A 105 5.37 -13.55 -10.96
N GLU A 106 5.86 -14.75 -10.65
CA GLU A 106 5.01 -15.92 -10.38
C GLU A 106 4.05 -15.69 -9.21
N ARG A 107 4.50 -14.98 -8.16
CA ARG A 107 3.63 -14.60 -7.02
C ARG A 107 2.54 -13.61 -7.42
N SER A 108 2.86 -12.64 -8.28
CA SER A 108 1.88 -11.68 -8.80
C SER A 108 0.82 -12.39 -9.64
N PHE A 109 1.22 -13.37 -10.46
CA PHE A 109 0.28 -14.18 -11.24
C PHE A 109 -0.63 -15.02 -10.33
N ARG A 110 -0.09 -15.58 -9.24
CA ARG A 110 -0.89 -16.29 -8.23
C ARG A 110 -1.87 -15.39 -7.50
N LEU A 111 -1.48 -14.16 -7.14
CA LEU A 111 -2.38 -13.21 -6.48
C LEU A 111 -3.44 -12.66 -7.43
N LYS A 112 -3.13 -12.53 -8.74
CA LYS A 112 -4.10 -12.07 -9.75
C LYS A 112 -5.18 -13.10 -10.06
N ASN A 113 -4.83 -14.38 -10.02
CA ASN A 113 -5.76 -15.49 -10.32
C ASN A 113 -6.51 -15.99 -9.07
N TRP A 114 -6.33 -15.32 -7.94
CA TRP A 114 -6.98 -15.63 -6.67
C TRP A 114 -8.31 -14.87 -6.57
#